data_AF-A0AB34IIB0-F1
#
_entry.id   AF-A0AB34IIB0-F1
#
_cell.length_a   1.000
_cell.length_b   1.000
_cell.length_c   1.000
_cell.angle_alpha   90.00
_cell.angle_beta   90.00
_cell.angle_gamma   90.00
#
_symmetry.space_group_name_H-M   'P 1'
#
loop_
_entity.id
_entity.type
_entity.pdbx_description
1 polymer ?
#
loop_
_entity_poly.entity_id
_entity_poly.type
_entity_poly.pdbx_seq_one_letter_code
_entity_poly.pdbx_strand_id
1 'polypeptide(L)'
;MEVGAAAPPFSGTTHLNEEISSASFLGKKSELLPEYEKKNVAVIGVSNDPVEKNAAFASAMGFTFPLLCDTSLAVSVAYGAAASTEASMASRVACLVDEAGKVKGYWPKVDARTFPAECLASL
;
A
#
# COMPACT_ATOMS: atom_id res chain seq x y z
N MET A 1 6.18 4.25 -11.75
CA MET A 1 6.98 3.05 -11.51
C MET A 1 7.11 2.26 -12.79
N GLU A 2 8.25 1.61 -13.02
CA GLU A 2 8.48 0.76 -14.18
C GLU A 2 8.17 -0.71 -13.83
N VAL A 3 7.41 -1.39 -14.70
CA VAL A 3 7.12 -2.83 -14.55
C VAL A 3 8.39 -3.63 -14.82
N GLY A 4 8.70 -4.60 -13.95
CA GLY A 4 9.90 -5.43 -13.98
C GLY A 4 11.08 -4.88 -13.17
N ALA A 5 11.03 -3.61 -12.77
CA ALA A 5 12.01 -3.02 -11.86
C ALA A 5 11.82 -3.52 -10.42
N ALA A 6 12.86 -3.41 -9.60
CA ALA A 6 12.75 -3.64 -8.17
C ALA A 6 11.85 -2.56 -7.52
N ALA A 7 10.92 -2.97 -6.68
CA ALA A 7 10.10 -2.05 -5.90
C ALA A 7 11.00 -1.35 -4.85
N PRO A 8 10.90 -0.02 -4.68
CA PRO A 8 11.65 0.69 -3.66
C PRO A 8 11.37 0.11 -2.27
N PRO A 9 12.40 -0.17 -1.46
CA PRO A 9 12.18 -0.63 -0.10
C PRO A 9 11.53 0.47 0.72
N PHE A 10 10.74 0.07 1.71
CA PHE A 10 10.19 0.99 2.69
C PHE A 10 10.14 0.34 4.07
N SER A 11 10.07 1.17 5.10
CA SER A 11 9.75 0.78 6.46
C SER A 11 9.01 1.90 7.16
N GLY A 12 8.25 1.56 8.19
CA GLY A 12 7.66 2.54 9.10
C GLY A 12 6.52 1.97 9.92
N THR A 13 5.86 2.88 10.63
CA THR A 13 4.82 2.56 11.60
C THR A 13 3.44 2.51 10.96
N THR A 14 2.66 1.49 11.30
CA THR A 14 1.25 1.41 10.90
C THR A 14 0.32 2.14 11.88
N HIS A 15 -0.94 2.30 11.49
CA HIS A 15 -2.01 2.76 12.38
C HIS A 15 -2.24 1.89 13.63
N LEU A 16 -1.67 0.68 13.68
CA LEU A 16 -1.70 -0.22 14.83
C LEU A 16 -0.49 -0.02 15.77
N ASN A 17 0.37 0.97 15.51
CA ASN A 17 1.68 1.15 16.15
C ASN A 17 2.63 -0.04 15.94
N GLU A 18 2.47 -0.75 14.82
CA GLU A 18 3.37 -1.84 14.43
C GLU A 18 4.42 -1.34 13.44
N GLU A 19 5.67 -1.74 13.64
CA GLU A 19 6.74 -1.52 12.67
C GLU A 19 6.67 -2.57 11.54
N ILE A 20 6.64 -2.09 10.31
CA ILE A 20 6.63 -2.93 9.11
C ILE A 20 7.74 -2.51 8.15
N SER A 21 8.16 -3.43 7.29
CA SER A 21 9.01 -3.13 6.15
C SER A 21 8.52 -3.87 4.91
N SER A 22 8.90 -3.43 3.71
CA SER A 22 8.58 -4.14 2.47
C SER A 22 9.00 -5.62 2.50
N ALA A 23 10.11 -5.94 3.19
CA ALA A 23 10.57 -7.32 3.39
C ALA A 23 9.66 -8.13 4.33
N SER A 24 8.97 -7.48 5.27
CA SER A 24 8.07 -8.13 6.22
C SER A 24 6.79 -8.67 5.58
N PHE A 25 6.51 -8.35 4.32
CA PHE A 25 5.31 -8.79 3.60
C PHE A 25 5.53 -10.01 2.71
N LEU A 26 6.78 -10.44 2.53
CA LEU A 26 7.10 -11.70 1.88
C LEU A 26 6.49 -12.85 2.69
N GLY A 27 5.41 -13.44 2.18
CA GLY A 27 4.69 -14.55 2.82
C GLY A 27 3.67 -14.14 3.90
N LYS A 28 3.35 -12.85 4.06
CA LYS A 28 2.23 -12.42 4.92
C LYS A 28 0.91 -12.40 4.15
N LYS A 29 -0.17 -12.68 4.87
CA LYS A 29 -1.55 -12.57 4.41
C LYS A 29 -2.18 -11.32 5.02
N SER A 30 -3.03 -10.64 4.26
CA SER A 30 -3.89 -9.58 4.80
C SER A 30 -5.24 -9.62 4.10
N GLU A 31 -6.29 -9.32 4.84
CA GLU A 31 -7.64 -9.36 4.32
C GLU A 31 -8.04 -7.98 3.81
N LEU A 32 -8.17 -7.82 2.49
CA LEU A 32 -8.94 -6.75 1.85
C LEU A 32 -10.20 -7.33 1.22
N LEU A 33 -10.02 -8.45 0.49
CA LEU A 33 -11.05 -9.37 0.06
C LEU A 33 -10.55 -10.80 0.35
N PRO A 34 -11.42 -11.76 0.69
CA PRO A 34 -11.03 -13.16 0.94
C PRO A 34 -10.21 -13.79 -0.21
N GLU A 35 -10.42 -13.34 -1.45
CA GLU A 35 -9.73 -13.83 -2.64
C GLU A 35 -8.26 -13.41 -2.71
N TYR A 36 -7.89 -12.25 -2.15
CA TYR A 36 -6.48 -11.85 -2.02
C TYR A 36 -5.73 -12.83 -1.11
N GLU A 37 -6.37 -13.27 -0.02
CA GLU A 37 -5.78 -14.26 0.88
C GLU A 37 -5.61 -15.62 0.20
N LYS A 38 -6.63 -16.08 -0.54
CA LYS A 38 -6.56 -17.34 -1.32
C LYS A 38 -5.45 -17.34 -2.36
N LYS A 39 -5.13 -16.17 -2.91
CA LYS A 39 -4.03 -15.95 -3.87
C LYS A 39 -2.70 -15.59 -3.21
N ASN A 40 -2.61 -15.62 -1.89
CA ASN A 40 -1.41 -15.29 -1.12
C ASN A 40 -0.87 -13.88 -1.42
N VAL A 41 -1.77 -12.91 -1.53
CA VAL A 41 -1.41 -11.51 -1.78
C VAL A 41 -1.69 -10.67 -0.54
N ALA A 42 -0.65 -10.00 -0.07
CA ALA A 42 -0.76 -8.98 0.97
C ALA A 42 -1.20 -7.63 0.36
N VAL A 43 -1.88 -6.85 1.17
CA VAL A 43 -2.40 -5.51 0.90
C VAL A 43 -1.92 -4.61 2.03
N ILE A 44 -1.44 -3.44 1.64
CA ILE A 44 -1.03 -2.37 2.56
C ILE A 44 -1.61 -1.08 2.00
N GLY A 45 -2.32 -0.34 2.83
CA GLY A 45 -2.66 1.04 2.49
C GLY A 45 -1.52 1.96 2.92
N VAL A 46 -1.27 3.03 2.17
CA VAL A 46 -0.26 4.03 2.53
C VAL A 46 -0.90 5.40 2.41
N SER A 47 -0.75 6.23 3.44
CA SER A 47 -1.19 7.62 3.43
C SER A 47 -0.20 8.48 4.21
N ASN A 48 -0.21 9.79 3.99
CA ASN A 48 0.58 10.74 4.77
C ASN A 48 -0.11 11.21 6.06
N ASP A 49 -1.14 10.50 6.51
CA ASP A 49 -1.81 10.77 7.77
C ASP A 49 -1.07 10.15 8.96
N PRO A 50 -1.13 10.80 10.14
CA PRO A 50 -0.61 10.24 11.38
C PRO A 50 -1.42 9.02 11.85
N VAL A 51 -0.84 8.29 12.81
CA VAL A 51 -1.37 7.03 13.37
C VAL A 51 -2.83 7.16 13.80
N GLU A 52 -3.18 8.22 14.52
CA GLU A 52 -4.53 8.41 15.07
C GLU A 52 -5.59 8.57 13.97
N LYS A 53 -5.24 9.31 12.91
CA LYS A 53 -6.15 9.54 11.79
C LYS A 53 -6.32 8.27 10.95
N ASN A 54 -5.23 7.56 10.67
CA ASN A 54 -5.32 6.29 9.96
C ASN A 54 -6.06 5.23 10.78
N ALA A 55 -5.91 5.21 12.11
CA ALA A 55 -6.62 4.28 12.98
C ALA A 55 -8.13 4.56 12.98
N ALA A 56 -8.52 5.85 13.09
CA ALA A 56 -9.92 6.25 12.97
C ALA A 56 -10.50 5.90 11.60
N PHE A 57 -9.73 6.11 10.52
CA PHE A 57 -10.16 5.79 9.16
C PHE A 57 -10.31 4.28 8.93
N ALA A 58 -9.32 3.49 9.36
CA ALA A 58 -9.38 2.03 9.27
C ALA A 58 -10.57 1.47 10.03
N SER A 59 -10.83 1.97 11.25
CA SER A 59 -11.99 1.57 12.05
C SER A 59 -13.31 1.96 11.37
N ALA A 60 -13.44 3.18 10.86
CA ALA A 60 -14.66 3.65 10.19
C ALA A 60 -14.97 2.87 8.91
N MET A 61 -13.94 2.42 8.19
CA MET A 61 -14.07 1.65 6.96
C MET A 61 -14.07 0.13 7.16
N GLY A 62 -13.81 -0.35 8.38
CA GLY A 62 -13.70 -1.78 8.69
C GLY A 62 -12.51 -2.46 8.02
N PHE A 63 -11.39 -1.75 7.84
CA PHE A 63 -10.20 -2.33 7.23
C PHE A 63 -9.50 -3.31 8.15
N THR A 64 -9.15 -4.47 7.59
CA THR A 64 -8.44 -5.57 8.25
C THR A 64 -6.99 -5.69 7.79
N PHE A 65 -6.53 -4.78 6.93
CA PHE A 65 -5.17 -4.70 6.43
C PHE A 65 -4.44 -3.48 7.02
N PRO A 66 -3.09 -3.51 7.15
CA PRO A 66 -2.34 -2.41 7.72
C PRO A 66 -2.36 -1.17 6.82
N LEU A 67 -2.57 -0.01 7.44
CA LEU A 67 -2.28 1.31 6.87
C LEU A 67 -0.93 1.82 7.41
N LEU A 68 0.04 2.02 6.53
CA LEU A 68 1.32 2.68 6.82
C LEU A 68 1.13 4.20 6.92
N CYS A 69 1.67 4.79 7.98
CA CYS A 69 1.62 6.23 8.23
C CYS A 69 2.88 6.90 7.65
N ASP A 70 2.85 7.20 6.36
CA ASP A 70 3.94 7.86 5.62
C ASP A 70 3.92 9.38 5.83
N THR A 71 4.00 9.83 7.09
CA THR A 71 3.92 11.25 7.47
C THR A 71 5.03 12.12 6.84
N SER A 72 6.12 11.48 6.39
CA SER A 72 7.23 12.13 5.67
C SER A 72 7.03 12.22 4.15
N LEU A 73 6.01 11.54 3.60
CA LEU A 73 5.80 11.32 2.17
C LEU A 73 6.92 10.55 1.44
N ALA A 74 7.93 10.04 2.15
CA ALA A 74 9.07 9.36 1.52
C ALA A 74 8.64 8.13 0.70
N VAL A 75 7.71 7.32 1.24
CA VAL A 75 7.20 6.14 0.52
C VAL A 75 6.33 6.58 -0.66
N SER A 76 5.50 7.58 -0.45
CA SER A 76 4.62 8.15 -1.47
C SER A 76 5.42 8.71 -2.65
N VAL A 77 6.53 9.40 -2.40
CA VAL A 77 7.45 9.86 -3.45
C VAL A 77 8.11 8.68 -4.16
N ALA A 78 8.64 7.71 -3.41
CA ALA A 78 9.31 6.55 -3.99
C ALA A 78 8.40 5.73 -4.91
N TYR A 79 7.11 5.64 -4.59
CA TYR A 79 6.10 4.92 -5.38
C TYR A 79 5.35 5.81 -6.39
N GLY A 80 5.75 7.08 -6.55
CA GLY A 80 5.16 8.01 -7.50
C GLY A 80 3.74 8.48 -7.16
N ALA A 81 3.33 8.34 -5.89
CA ALA A 81 2.10 8.89 -5.35
C ALA A 81 2.25 10.40 -5.03
N ALA A 82 3.45 10.91 -4.81
CA ALA A 82 3.71 12.32 -4.58
C ALA A 82 4.89 12.80 -5.44
N ALA A 83 4.86 14.08 -5.84
CA ALA A 83 5.95 14.69 -6.60
C ALA A 83 7.19 14.99 -5.74
N SER A 84 6.98 15.31 -4.46
CA SER A 84 8.05 15.56 -3.48
C SER A 84 7.52 15.41 -2.05
N THR A 85 8.44 15.45 -1.07
CA THR A 85 8.13 15.38 0.37
C THR A 85 7.43 16.62 0.91
N GLU A 86 7.42 17.71 0.14
CA GLU A 86 6.72 18.96 0.46
C GLU A 86 5.28 18.97 -0.05
N ALA A 87 4.83 17.92 -0.74
CA ALA A 87 3.45 17.83 -1.20
C ALA A 87 2.49 17.82 0.00
N SER A 88 1.29 18.38 -0.18
CA SER A 88 0.29 18.39 0.91
C SER A 88 -0.35 17.02 1.13
N MET A 89 -0.50 16.23 0.06
CA MET A 89 -1.18 14.93 0.08
C MET A 89 -0.62 13.99 -0.99
N ALA A 90 -0.66 12.70 -0.70
CA ALA A 90 -0.39 11.65 -1.68
C ALA A 90 -1.57 11.50 -2.66
N SER A 91 -1.24 11.23 -3.93
CA SER A 91 -2.18 10.82 -4.97
C SER A 91 -2.58 9.35 -4.80
N ARG A 92 -3.74 8.99 -5.33
CA ARG A 92 -4.21 7.60 -5.32
C ARG A 92 -3.58 6.83 -6.47
N VAL A 93 -2.56 6.03 -6.15
CA VAL A 93 -1.89 5.10 -7.06
C VAL A 93 -2.00 3.68 -6.51
N ALA A 94 -1.74 2.69 -7.35
CA ALA A 94 -1.57 1.31 -6.90
C ALA A 94 -0.32 0.69 -7.52
N CYS A 95 0.32 -0.19 -6.77
CA CYS A 95 1.49 -0.96 -7.20
C CYS A 95 1.28 -2.41 -6.80
N LEU A 96 1.47 -3.33 -7.75
CA LEU A 96 1.49 -4.76 -7.51
C LEU A 96 2.96 -5.21 -7.55
N VAL A 97 3.41 -5.84 -6.47
CA VAL A 97 4.78 -6.32 -6.30
C VAL A 97 4.73 -7.85 -6.17
N ASP A 98 5.63 -8.54 -6.87
CA ASP A 98 5.77 -9.99 -6.78
C ASP A 98 6.63 -10.43 -5.59
N GLU A 99 6.71 -11.74 -5.37
CA GLU A 99 7.50 -12.36 -4.30
C GLU A 99 9.02 -12.17 -4.42
N ALA A 100 9.52 -11.75 -5.59
CA ALA A 100 10.92 -11.38 -5.77
C ALA A 100 11.16 -9.88 -5.51
N GLY A 101 10.13 -9.13 -5.08
CA GLY A 101 10.21 -7.70 -4.84
C GLY A 101 10.21 -6.87 -6.12
N LYS A 102 9.72 -7.39 -7.25
CA LYS A 102 9.63 -6.66 -8.52
C LYS A 102 8.22 -6.16 -8.78
N VAL A 103 8.13 -5.01 -9.44
CA VAL A 103 6.86 -4.41 -9.84
C VAL A 103 6.24 -5.26 -10.96
N LYS A 104 5.12 -5.93 -10.68
CA LYS A 104 4.33 -6.67 -11.68
C LYS A 104 3.29 -5.77 -12.37
N GLY A 105 2.83 -4.72 -11.69
CA GLY A 105 1.87 -3.77 -12.23
C GLY A 105 1.90 -2.44 -11.50
N TYR A 106 1.62 -1.35 -12.24
CA TYR A 106 1.54 -0.01 -11.67
C TYR A 106 0.42 0.79 -12.30
N TRP A 107 -0.41 1.40 -11.45
CA TRP A 107 -1.55 2.21 -11.85
C TRP A 107 -1.37 3.61 -11.24
N PRO A 108 -0.99 4.63 -12.06
CA PRO A 108 -0.73 5.99 -11.57
C PRO A 108 -2.00 6.75 -11.17
N LYS A 109 -3.18 6.16 -11.37
CA LYS A 109 -4.46 6.69 -10.95
C LYS A 109 -5.45 5.55 -10.78
N VAL A 110 -6.09 5.46 -9.61
CA VAL A 110 -7.10 4.45 -9.27
C VAL A 110 -8.26 5.05 -8.48
N ASP A 111 -9.46 4.47 -8.59
CA ASP A 111 -10.52 4.66 -7.58
C ASP A 111 -10.38 3.57 -6.51
N ALA A 112 -10.15 3.98 -5.26
CA ALA A 112 -9.92 3.04 -4.16
C ALA A 112 -11.11 2.10 -3.90
N ARG A 113 -12.32 2.41 -4.38
CA ARG A 113 -13.52 1.60 -4.20
C ARG A 113 -13.62 0.48 -5.23
N THR A 114 -13.22 0.71 -6.47
CA THR A 114 -13.38 -0.27 -7.57
C THR A 114 -12.10 -1.05 -7.84
N PHE A 115 -10.95 -0.41 -7.63
CA PHE A 115 -9.65 -0.97 -7.98
C PHE A 115 -9.32 -2.32 -7.32
N PRO A 116 -9.69 -2.61 -6.05
CA PRO A 116 -9.44 -3.92 -5.47
C PRO A 116 -10.02 -5.08 -6.31
N ALA A 117 -11.23 -4.93 -6.85
CA ALA A 117 -11.83 -5.97 -7.69
C ALA A 117 -11.15 -6.05 -9.07
N GLU A 118 -10.79 -4.89 -9.65
CA GLU A 118 -10.08 -4.80 -10.94
C GLU A 118 -8.69 -5.46 -10.85
N CYS A 119 -7.94 -5.15 -9.80
CA CYS A 119 -6.62 -5.72 -9.54
C CYS A 119 -6.72 -7.22 -9.33
N LEU A 120 -7.66 -7.70 -8.51
CA LEU A 120 -7.88 -9.12 -8.27
C LEU A 120 -8.16 -9.91 -9.56
N ALA A 121 -8.91 -9.34 -10.51
CA ALA A 121 -9.17 -9.96 -11.81
C ALA A 121 -7.91 -10.09 -12.68
N SER A 122 -6.84 -9.33 -12.39
CA SER A 122 -5.56 -9.38 -13.09
C SER A 122 -4.49 -10.28 -12.43
N LEU A 123 -4.78 -10.82 -11.24
CA LEU A 123 -3.84 -11.61 -10.43
C LEU A 123 -3.64 -13.04 -10.93
#